data_AF-A0A7S0MCW3-F1
#
_entry.id   AF-A0A7S0MCW3-F1
#
_cell.length_a   1.000
_cell.length_b   1.000
_cell.length_c   1.000
_cell.angle_alpha   90.00
_cell.angle_beta   90.00
_cell.angle_gamma   90.00
#
_symmetry.space_group_name_H-M   'P 1'
#
loop_
_entity.id
_entity.type
_entity.pdbx_description
1 polymer ?
#
loop_
_entity_poly.entity_id
_entity_poly.type
_entity_poly.pdbx_seq_one_letter_code
_entity_poly.pdbx_strand_id
1 'polypeptide(L)'
;PESYDEVTVFFSDIVGYTNISSELAPIKVMALLDRLYEGMDRLAASLGIYKVETIGDAWMGVAGLPEPQPDHTKRIAIFSMEAVRFAGTVAVDPDDPARGFLRIRVGFHCGPVVASVVGGLNPRYCLFGDA
;
A
#
# COMPACT_ATOMS: atom_id res chain seq x y z
N PRO A 1 -3.35 15.88 -17.31
CA PRO A 1 -4.12 14.68 -16.92
C PRO A 1 -3.97 13.62 -18.02
N GLU A 2 -3.74 12.38 -17.63
CA GLU A 2 -3.55 11.23 -18.51
C GLU A 2 -4.63 10.20 -18.21
N SER A 3 -5.16 9.56 -19.25
CA SER A 3 -6.18 8.52 -19.11
C SER A 3 -5.54 7.17 -19.40
N TYR A 4 -5.85 6.20 -18.55
CA TYR A 4 -5.39 4.82 -18.67
C TYR A 4 -6.63 3.93 -18.71
N ASP A 5 -6.80 3.19 -19.80
CA ASP A 5 -8.01 2.38 -20.03
C ASP A 5 -8.07 1.15 -19.10
N GLU A 6 -6.92 0.61 -18.73
CA GLU A 6 -6.82 -0.60 -17.90
C GLU A 6 -5.60 -0.54 -16.99
N VAL A 7 -5.85 -0.49 -15.69
CA VAL A 7 -4.83 -0.62 -14.64
C VAL A 7 -5.36 -1.53 -13.53
N THR A 8 -4.48 -1.96 -12.61
CA THR A 8 -4.93 -2.60 -11.37
C THR A 8 -4.51 -1.78 -10.17
N VAL A 9 -5.49 -1.28 -9.43
CA VAL A 9 -5.29 -0.51 -8.20
C VAL A 9 -5.34 -1.46 -7.00
N PHE A 10 -4.39 -1.31 -6.09
CA PHE A 10 -4.27 -2.06 -4.85
C PHE A 10 -4.46 -1.14 -3.65
N PHE A 11 -5.18 -1.66 -2.66
CA PHE A 11 -5.33 -1.04 -1.35
C PHE A 11 -5.05 -2.07 -0.25
N SER A 12 -4.36 -1.62 0.80
CA SER A 12 -4.26 -2.38 2.05
C SER A 12 -4.74 -1.56 3.24
N ASP A 13 -5.01 -2.24 4.34
CA ASP A 13 -5.43 -1.65 5.61
C ASP A 13 -4.95 -2.53 6.78
N ILE A 14 -4.51 -1.94 7.89
CA ILE A 14 -3.98 -2.71 9.03
C ILE A 14 -5.14 -3.18 9.91
N VAL A 15 -5.20 -4.49 10.16
CA VAL A 15 -6.24 -5.08 11.01
C VAL A 15 -6.06 -4.63 12.46
N GLY A 16 -7.00 -3.83 12.95
CA GLY A 16 -7.03 -3.39 14.35
C GLY A 16 -6.12 -2.19 14.64
N TYR A 17 -5.75 -1.42 13.61
CA TYR A 17 -4.86 -0.26 13.75
C TYR A 17 -5.30 0.74 14.83
N THR A 18 -6.60 1.05 14.93
CA THR A 18 -7.13 1.95 15.97
C THR A 18 -6.77 1.51 17.38
N ASN A 19 -6.78 0.20 17.65
CA ASN A 19 -6.41 -0.32 18.97
C ASN A 19 -4.89 -0.27 19.15
N ILE A 20 -4.13 -0.71 18.15
CA ILE A 20 -2.65 -0.69 18.19
C ILE A 20 -2.14 0.73 18.43
N SER A 21 -2.67 1.70 17.69
CA SER A 21 -2.25 3.11 17.74
C SER A 21 -2.66 3.83 19.02
N SER A 22 -3.70 3.36 19.72
CA SER A 22 -4.13 3.93 21.01
C SER A 22 -3.36 3.37 22.20
N GLU A 23 -2.80 2.17 22.09
CA GLU A 23 -2.01 1.52 23.15
C GLU A 23 -0.50 1.78 23.05
N LEU A 24 0.02 2.00 21.84
CA LEU A 24 1.44 2.24 21.62
C LEU A 24 1.78 3.73 21.70
N ALA A 25 2.98 4.03 22.19
CA ALA A 25 3.53 5.38 22.11
C ALA A 25 3.62 5.82 20.64
N PRO A 26 3.34 7.09 20.29
CA PRO A 26 3.34 7.56 18.90
C PRO A 26 4.63 7.24 18.13
N ILE A 27 5.79 7.30 18.80
CA ILE A 27 7.08 6.96 18.19
C ILE A 27 7.17 5.49 17.78
N LYS A 28 6.56 4.59 18.57
CA LYS A 28 6.49 3.15 18.26
C LYS A 28 5.54 2.88 17.12
N VAL A 29 4.41 3.59 17.06
CA VAL A 29 3.46 3.51 15.93
C VAL A 29 4.14 3.93 14.62
N MET A 30 4.87 5.06 14.64
CA MET A 30 5.61 5.51 13.46
C MET A 30 6.65 4.48 13.02
N ALA A 31 7.45 3.94 13.95
CA ALA A 31 8.44 2.92 13.63
C ALA A 31 7.80 1.60 13.13
N LEU A 32 6.59 1.25 13.60
CA LEU A 32 5.84 0.10 13.13
C LEU A 32 5.39 0.28 11.66
N LEU A 33 4.80 1.44 11.35
CA LEU A 33 4.37 1.78 9.99
C LEU A 33 5.55 1.82 9.03
N ASP A 34 6.67 2.42 9.46
CA ASP A 34 7.90 2.50 8.67
C ASP A 34 8.42 1.12 8.29
N ARG A 35 8.55 0.19 9.25
CA ARG A 35 8.96 -1.20 8.96
C ARG A 35 8.04 -1.91 7.98
N LEU A 36 6.72 -1.72 8.10
CA LEU A 36 5.75 -2.31 7.19
C LEU A 36 5.92 -1.74 5.78
N TYR A 37 5.90 -0.41 5.67
CA TYR A 37 5.91 0.27 4.38
C TYR A 37 7.23 0.14 3.65
N GLU A 38 8.38 0.16 4.32
CA GLU A 38 9.66 -0.10 3.67
C GLU A 38 9.70 -1.50 3.03
N GLY A 39 9.13 -2.50 3.69
CA GLY A 39 9.06 -3.85 3.12
C GLY A 39 8.10 -3.96 1.95
N MET A 40 6.93 -3.33 2.06
CA MET A 40 5.99 -3.23 0.95
C MET A 40 6.57 -2.46 -0.24
N ASP A 41 7.31 -1.38 0.01
CA ASP A 41 7.95 -0.57 -1.02
C ASP A 41 9.03 -1.38 -1.78
N ARG A 42 9.81 -2.21 -1.07
CA ARG A 42 10.77 -3.14 -1.69
C ARG A 42 10.06 -4.17 -2.58
N LEU A 43 8.97 -4.76 -2.09
CA LEU A 43 8.15 -5.71 -2.86
C LEU A 43 7.55 -5.04 -4.11
N ALA A 44 6.97 -3.85 -3.96
CA ALA A 44 6.37 -3.09 -5.04
C ALA A 44 7.41 -2.76 -6.12
N ALA A 45 8.59 -2.28 -5.73
CA ALA A 45 9.68 -2.00 -6.64
C ALA A 45 10.11 -3.24 -7.45
N SER A 46 10.20 -4.41 -6.79
CA SER A 46 10.58 -5.67 -7.47
C SER A 46 9.55 -6.15 -8.51
N LEU A 47 8.28 -5.76 -8.34
CA LEU A 47 7.17 -6.13 -9.22
C LEU A 47 6.80 -4.99 -10.18
N GLY A 48 7.50 -3.85 -10.15
CA GLY A 48 7.20 -2.69 -10.99
C GLY A 48 5.87 -2.02 -10.65
N ILE A 49 5.42 -2.09 -9.40
CA ILE A 49 4.20 -1.44 -8.92
C ILE A 49 4.53 0.00 -8.52
N TYR A 50 3.75 0.95 -9.03
CA TYR A 50 3.86 2.35 -8.67
C TYR A 50 3.16 2.59 -7.34
N LYS A 51 3.90 3.09 -6.33
CA LYS A 51 3.32 3.53 -5.06
C LYS A 51 2.65 4.89 -5.27
N VAL A 52 1.37 4.99 -4.92
CA VAL A 52 0.58 6.21 -5.10
C VAL A 52 0.73 7.07 -3.86
N GLU A 53 0.21 6.60 -2.74
CA GLU A 53 0.29 7.28 -1.45
C GLU A 53 -0.04 6.33 -0.30
N THR A 54 0.08 6.87 0.91
CA THR A 54 -0.42 6.25 2.15
C THR A 54 -1.51 7.12 2.73
N ILE A 55 -2.64 6.52 3.12
CA ILE A 55 -3.78 7.23 3.72
C ILE A 55 -4.00 6.65 5.12
N GLY A 56 -3.47 7.33 6.14
CA GLY A 56 -3.45 6.77 7.50
C GLY A 56 -2.59 5.50 7.57
N ASP A 57 -3.20 4.37 7.94
CA ASP A 57 -2.60 3.05 7.97
C ASP A 57 -2.77 2.25 6.66
N ALA A 58 -3.42 2.85 5.66
CA ALA A 58 -3.56 2.25 4.34
C ALA A 58 -2.35 2.54 3.44
N TRP A 59 -1.96 1.54 2.66
CA TRP A 59 -0.95 1.65 1.60
C TRP A 59 -1.64 1.44 0.25
N MET A 60 -1.41 2.34 -0.70
CA MET A 60 -2.03 2.31 -2.03
C MET A 60 -0.95 2.22 -3.12
N GLY A 61 -1.18 1.32 -4.07
CA GLY A 61 -0.31 1.15 -5.23
C GLY A 61 -1.10 0.81 -6.49
N VAL A 62 -0.44 0.91 -7.63
CA VAL A 62 -1.06 0.64 -8.94
C VAL A 62 -0.05 -0.01 -9.88
N ALA A 63 -0.52 -0.96 -10.69
CA ALA A 63 0.21 -1.54 -11.80
C ALA A 63 -0.46 -1.17 -13.12
N GLY A 64 0.31 -1.07 -14.20
CA GLY A 64 -0.17 -0.60 -15.50
C GLY A 64 -0.05 0.91 -15.71
N LEU A 65 0.49 1.65 -14.74
CA LEU A 65 0.91 3.04 -14.87
C LEU A 65 2.16 3.32 -14.01
N PRO A 66 2.97 4.36 -14.31
CA PRO A 66 2.83 5.28 -15.45
C PRO A 66 3.09 4.60 -16.80
N GLU A 67 3.82 3.49 -16.80
CA GLU A 67 4.03 2.69 -18.02
C GLU A 67 3.03 1.54 -18.13
N PRO A 68 2.47 1.29 -19.32
CA PRO A 68 1.59 0.14 -19.55
C PRO A 68 2.27 -1.19 -19.22
N GLN A 69 1.54 -2.06 -18.53
CA GLN A 69 2.02 -3.38 -18.13
C GLN A 69 0.95 -4.43 -18.46
N PRO A 70 1.11 -5.25 -19.52
CA PRO A 70 0.10 -6.25 -19.91
C PRO A 70 -0.23 -7.28 -18.83
N ASP A 71 0.64 -7.43 -17.82
CA ASP A 71 0.50 -8.34 -16.70
C ASP A 71 0.19 -7.61 -15.37
N HIS A 72 -0.35 -6.38 -15.43
CA HIS A 72 -0.64 -5.53 -14.26
C HIS A 72 -1.43 -6.26 -13.15
N THR A 73 -2.51 -6.97 -13.50
CA THR A 73 -3.32 -7.73 -12.53
C THR A 73 -2.53 -8.86 -11.88
N LYS A 74 -1.70 -9.57 -12.66
CA LYS A 74 -0.85 -10.66 -12.16
C LYS A 74 0.19 -10.13 -11.18
N ARG A 75 0.82 -9.00 -11.48
CA ARG A 75 1.78 -8.32 -10.59
C ARG A 75 1.14 -7.97 -9.26
N ILE A 76 -0.05 -7.37 -9.29
CA ILE A 76 -0.79 -7.00 -8.07
C ILE A 76 -1.26 -8.22 -7.29
N ALA A 77 -1.67 -9.30 -7.95
CA ALA A 77 -2.05 -10.54 -7.27
C ALA A 77 -0.85 -11.16 -6.51
N ILE A 78 0.33 -11.21 -7.14
CA ILE A 78 1.57 -11.66 -6.50
C ILE A 78 1.93 -10.75 -5.33
N PHE A 79 1.92 -9.43 -5.56
CA PHE A 79 2.18 -8.45 -4.51
C PHE A 79 1.25 -8.60 -3.32
N SER A 80 -0.05 -8.81 -3.56
CA SER A 80 -1.04 -8.97 -2.50
C SER A 80 -0.72 -10.16 -1.59
N MET A 81 -0.34 -11.30 -2.18
CA MET A 81 0.06 -12.48 -1.43
C MET A 81 1.34 -12.25 -0.61
N GLU A 82 2.35 -11.65 -1.23
CA GLU A 82 3.64 -11.40 -0.58
C GLU A 82 3.54 -10.31 0.50
N ALA A 83 2.72 -9.27 0.29
CA ALA A 83 2.46 -8.23 1.28
C ALA A 83 1.78 -8.80 2.53
N VAL A 84 0.78 -9.68 2.38
CA VAL A 84 0.12 -10.35 3.52
C VAL A 84 1.11 -11.24 4.27
N ARG A 85 1.94 -12.01 3.56
CA ARG A 85 2.99 -12.84 4.17
C ARG A 85 4.01 -12.00 4.93
N PHE A 86 4.50 -10.93 4.30
CA PHE A 86 5.49 -10.03 4.88
C PHE A 86 4.94 -9.34 6.14
N ALA A 87 3.70 -8.82 6.10
CA ALA A 87 3.07 -8.21 7.27
C ALA A 87 3.03 -9.17 8.48
N GLY A 88 2.78 -10.46 8.23
CA GLY A 88 2.82 -11.50 9.26
C GLY A 88 4.19 -11.75 9.90
N THR A 89 5.25 -11.13 9.39
CA THR A 89 6.61 -11.16 9.96
C THR A 89 6.97 -9.88 10.72
N VAL A 90 6.16 -8.83 10.59
CA VAL A 90 6.41 -7.53 11.23
C VAL A 90 5.82 -7.54 12.65
N ALA A 91 6.67 -7.51 13.66
CA ALA A 91 6.24 -7.45 15.05
C ALA A 91 5.50 -6.13 15.34
N VAL A 92 4.37 -6.22 16.04
CA VAL A 92 3.56 -5.07 16.48
C VAL A 92 4.39 -4.16 17.38
N ASP A 93 5.09 -4.74 18.36
CA ASP A 93 6.09 -4.06 19.19
C ASP A 93 7.30 -4.98 19.36
N PRO A 94 8.49 -4.61 18.87
CA PRO A 94 9.71 -5.41 19.04
C PRO A 94 10.10 -5.63 20.52
N ASP A 95 9.68 -4.73 21.42
CA ASP A 95 9.98 -4.83 22.85
C ASP A 95 8.97 -5.71 23.61
N ASP A 96 7.83 -6.06 22.98
CA ASP A 96 6.75 -6.85 23.59
C ASP A 96 6.24 -7.94 22.62
N PRO A 97 6.90 -9.11 22.59
CA PRO A 97 6.52 -10.22 21.71
C PRO A 97 5.10 -10.75 21.95
N ALA A 98 4.49 -10.50 23.11
CA ALA A 98 3.14 -10.99 23.42
C ALA A 98 2.06 -10.31 22.55
N ARG A 99 2.36 -9.13 21.98
CA ARG A 99 1.49 -8.42 21.03
C ARG A 99 1.45 -9.06 19.64
N GLY A 100 2.36 -9.99 19.34
CA GLY A 100 2.39 -10.73 18.09
C GLY A 100 2.78 -9.90 16.87
N PHE A 101 2.26 -10.29 15.71
CA PHE A 101 2.63 -9.75 14.40
C PHE A 101 1.46 -9.03 13.73
N LEU A 102 1.78 -8.12 12.81
CA LEU A 102 0.77 -7.42 12.04
C LEU A 102 -0.03 -8.36 11.16
N ARG A 103 -1.28 -7.96 10.91
CA ARG A 103 -2.14 -8.53 9.88
C ARG A 103 -2.69 -7.38 9.06
N ILE A 104 -2.72 -7.56 7.74
CA ILE A 104 -3.31 -6.59 6.82
C ILE A 104 -4.48 -7.23 6.07
N ARG A 105 -5.46 -6.41 5.71
CA ARG A 105 -6.44 -6.73 4.67
C ARG A 105 -5.94 -6.11 3.37
N VAL A 106 -6.14 -6.81 2.27
CA VAL A 106 -5.78 -6.34 0.94
C VAL A 106 -6.95 -6.53 0.00
N GLY A 107 -7.11 -5.58 -0.93
CA GLY A 107 -8.07 -5.64 -2.02
C GLY A 107 -7.48 -4.99 -3.25
N PHE A 108 -7.90 -5.43 -4.43
CA PHE A 108 -7.53 -4.79 -5.67
C PHE A 108 -8.66 -4.88 -6.68
N HIS A 109 -8.68 -3.93 -7.61
CA HIS A 109 -9.66 -3.85 -8.68
C HIS A 109 -8.97 -3.46 -9.98
N CYS A 110 -9.54 -3.91 -11.11
CA CYS A 110 -9.03 -3.61 -12.45
C CYS A 110 -10.04 -2.75 -13.20
N GLY A 111 -9.60 -1.60 -13.71
CA GLY A 111 -10.49 -0.69 -14.43
C GLY A 111 -9.78 0.56 -14.93
N PRO A 112 -10.52 1.45 -15.61
CA PRO A 112 -9.98 2.68 -16.14
C PRO A 112 -9.73 3.72 -15.03
N VAL A 113 -8.67 4.51 -15.19
CA VAL A 113 -8.35 5.62 -14.28
C VAL A 113 -7.87 6.85 -15.06
N VAL A 114 -8.07 8.02 -14.46
CA VAL A 114 -7.44 9.28 -14.86
C VAL A 114 -6.42 9.66 -13.81
N ALA A 115 -5.19 9.89 -14.24
CA ALA A 115 -4.08 10.27 -13.38
C ALA A 115 -3.63 11.71 -13.66
N SER A 116 -3.32 12.48 -12.62
CA SER A 116 -2.77 13.83 -12.77
C SER A 116 -2.04 14.26 -11.51
N VAL A 117 -1.07 15.16 -11.66
CA VAL A 117 -0.54 15.93 -10.53
C VAL A 117 -1.59 16.95 -10.09
N VAL A 118 -1.95 16.94 -8.81
CA VAL A 118 -2.93 17.85 -8.20
C VAL A 118 -2.31 18.60 -7.02
N GLY A 119 -2.63 19.89 -6.92
CA GLY A 119 -2.17 20.77 -5.82
C GLY A 119 -0.93 21.60 -6.17
N GLY A 120 -0.87 22.84 -5.66
CA GLY A 120 0.23 23.78 -5.93
C GLY A 120 1.30 23.85 -4.85
N LEU A 121 0.94 23.63 -3.57
CA LEU A 121 1.88 23.70 -2.44
C LEU A 121 2.47 22.34 -2.06
N ASN A 122 1.75 21.25 -2.33
CA ASN A 122 2.20 19.88 -2.11
C ASN A 122 1.64 18.98 -3.23
N PRO A 123 2.26 19.02 -4.43
CA PRO A 123 1.75 18.30 -5.59
C PRO A 123 1.80 16.79 -5.37
N ARG A 124 0.68 16.10 -5.58
CA ARG A 124 0.58 14.63 -5.52
C ARG A 124 0.09 14.07 -6.83
N TYR A 125 0.59 12.91 -7.21
CA TYR A 125 0.08 12.17 -8.36
C TYR A 125 -1.19 11.43 -7.93
N CYS A 126 -2.34 12.01 -8.25
CA CYS A 126 -3.65 11.52 -7.84
C CYS A 126 -4.27 10.66 -8.94
N LEU A 127 -5.01 9.64 -8.51
CA LEU A 127 -5.79 8.75 -9.36
C LEU A 127 -7.28 8.95 -9.09
N PHE A 128 -8.07 9.08 -10.15
CA PHE A 128 -9.54 9.13 -10.08
C PHE A 128 -10.13 8.12 -11.06
N GLY A 129 -11.15 7.40 -10.63
CA GLY A 129 -11.86 6.42 -11.45
C GLY A 129 -12.85 5.63 -10.60
N ASP A 130 -13.75 4.90 -11.26
CA ASP A 130 -14.69 3.99 -10.61
C ASP A 130 -14.05 2.62 -10.28
N ALA A 131 -12.75 2.51 -10.54
CA ALA A 131 -11.93 1.32 -10.29
C ALA A 131 -11.58 1.16 -8.81
#